data_AF-A0A7S0EVI7-F1
#
_entry.id   AF-A0A7S0EVI7-F1
#
_cell.length_a   1.000
_cell.length_b   1.000
_cell.length_c   1.000
_cell.angle_alpha   90.00
_cell.angle_beta   90.00
_cell.angle_gamma   90.00
#
_symmetry.space_group_name_H-M   'P 1'
#
loop_
_entity.id
_entity.type
_entity.pdbx_description
1 polymer ?
#
loop_
_entity_poly.entity_id
_entity_poly.type
_entity_poly.pdbx_seq_one_letter_code
_entity_poly.pdbx_strand_id
1 'polypeptide(L)'
;RRDGEIPAPYYSFFEFRIVRPGPPLKERERSAAVVISNCGPSERQNLIRSLRKHIPVKFYGRCGDTPWPKCENRECNKLEVLWRHVIYLAFENSHTPDYATEKPYDGLSAGAVTVYFGATNPHDLLPINSFIPIDMHNVEEVGQRLKNMLEDQELVEASNFVRWYDNLSWRTDWEEKMSWTRWHSDCRLCDTLRRRAAVATGADEKTFVDLQATIASIHKHDRRRKILVFDMGMSENQRLEVAAWEHVALVGSSLFARDASTMFQRRVFALLWAVHAAGSMMWLEPGTRVTGSLSPIDSIIEREGIFVAQAEERISVKIHPETLYWLGLGQRAPEQIPMLHGSVLGFKDESEGYLRVLIAMAGCVSSPACITEAQDKIDESAGLLGFHFVQSILSVIAMTCGLPLHAQQNSQLISSPSSPPSKHSNMVRLIPPQLAAQYSSWLQVIYKPQTCVVTKDQTMSRIQYYALRGKFNLDNGRVVAGSDLRLCSQESGRTEQGPGA
;
A
#
# COMPACT_ATOMS: atom_id res chain seq x y z
N ARG A 1 -6.57 -7.53 13.56
CA ARG A 1 -5.22 -8.14 13.45
C ARG A 1 -4.41 -7.41 12.38
N ARG A 2 -3.08 -7.47 12.43
CA ARG A 2 -2.21 -6.77 11.47
C ARG A 2 -1.92 -7.55 10.18
N ASP A 3 -2.26 -8.84 10.17
CA ASP A 3 -2.16 -9.76 9.02
C ASP A 3 -3.26 -9.55 7.95
N GLY A 4 -4.27 -8.72 8.22
CA GLY A 4 -5.32 -8.39 7.26
C GLY A 4 -4.90 -7.28 6.28
N GLU A 5 -5.41 -7.32 5.04
CA GLU A 5 -5.19 -6.27 4.04
C GLU A 5 -5.53 -4.87 4.56
N ILE A 6 -6.56 -4.78 5.41
CA ILE A 6 -6.90 -3.58 6.16
C ILE A 6 -6.82 -3.93 7.64
N PRO A 7 -5.71 -3.59 8.30
CA PRO A 7 -5.55 -3.83 9.71
C PRO A 7 -6.67 -3.17 10.53
N ALA A 8 -7.24 -3.95 11.44
CA ALA A 8 -8.22 -3.51 12.44
C ALA A 8 -7.68 -3.90 13.83
N PRO A 9 -6.89 -3.02 14.46
CA PRO A 9 -6.45 -3.21 15.83
C PRO A 9 -7.57 -2.77 16.77
N TYR A 10 -7.52 -3.21 18.02
CA TYR A 10 -8.44 -2.72 19.04
C TYR A 10 -8.12 -1.31 19.51
N TYR A 11 -6.89 -0.83 19.30
CA TYR A 11 -6.53 0.54 19.61
C TYR A 11 -6.96 1.51 18.52
N SER A 12 -7.56 2.62 18.91
CA SER A 12 -7.70 3.81 18.08
C SER A 12 -7.49 5.07 18.91
N PHE A 13 -6.95 6.12 18.29
CA PHE A 13 -6.80 7.43 18.93
C PHE A 13 -8.14 8.10 19.29
N PHE A 14 -9.25 7.62 18.71
CA PHE A 14 -10.59 8.11 19.04
C PHE A 14 -11.13 7.48 20.32
N GLU A 15 -10.95 6.16 20.48
CA GLU A 15 -11.49 5.42 21.62
C GLU A 15 -10.59 5.52 22.85
N PHE A 16 -9.28 5.51 22.65
CA PHE A 16 -8.31 5.53 23.73
C PHE A 16 -7.59 6.86 23.75
N ARG A 17 -7.98 7.70 24.71
CA ARG A 17 -7.20 8.86 25.11
C ARG A 17 -6.11 8.42 26.07
N ILE A 18 -5.01 7.90 25.53
CA ILE A 18 -3.79 7.68 26.32
C ILE A 18 -3.17 9.05 26.58
N VAL A 19 -3.66 9.74 27.60
CA VAL A 19 -3.18 11.04 28.06
C VAL A 19 -3.11 10.95 29.58
N ARG A 20 -1.93 11.18 30.14
CA ARG A 20 -1.79 11.39 31.58
C ARG A 20 -2.44 12.71 32.02
N PRO A 21 -2.82 12.83 33.30
CA PRO A 21 -2.71 11.81 34.35
C PRO A 21 -4.08 11.35 34.92
N GLY A 22 -4.14 10.09 35.34
CA GLY A 22 -5.09 9.64 36.36
C GLY A 22 -4.66 10.12 37.76
N PRO A 23 -5.33 9.69 38.85
CA PRO A 23 -4.99 10.11 40.21
C PRO A 23 -3.54 9.78 40.60
N PRO A 24 -2.89 10.57 41.49
CA PRO A 24 -1.54 10.34 41.95
C PRO A 24 -1.33 8.91 42.48
N LEU A 25 -0.21 8.27 42.10
CA LEU A 25 0.09 6.89 42.48
C LEU A 25 0.11 6.68 44.01
N LYS A 26 0.52 7.70 44.76
CA LYS A 26 0.57 7.72 46.23
C LYS A 26 -0.80 7.50 46.89
N GLU A 27 -1.88 7.90 46.22
CA GLU A 27 -3.26 7.80 46.72
C GLU A 27 -3.93 6.46 46.36
N ARG A 28 -3.22 5.62 45.59
CA ARG A 28 -3.74 4.34 45.13
C ARG A 28 -3.48 3.22 46.13
N GLU A 29 -4.39 2.26 46.16
CA GLU A 29 -4.25 1.01 46.90
C GLU A 29 -3.02 0.24 46.41
N ARG A 30 -2.21 -0.26 47.37
CA ARG A 30 -1.03 -1.09 47.12
C ARG A 30 -1.42 -2.51 46.75
N SER A 31 -2.11 -2.63 45.63
CA SER A 31 -2.56 -3.89 45.05
C SER A 31 -2.59 -3.83 43.54
N ALA A 32 -2.70 -5.00 42.94
CA ALA A 32 -3.00 -5.16 41.52
C ALA A 32 -4.50 -5.33 41.32
N ALA A 33 -5.03 -4.77 40.23
CA ALA A 33 -6.38 -5.05 39.77
C ALA A 33 -6.37 -5.91 38.51
N VAL A 34 -7.38 -6.78 38.38
CA VAL A 34 -7.70 -7.49 37.14
C VAL A 34 -9.20 -7.46 36.92
N VAL A 35 -9.65 -7.23 35.69
CA VAL A 35 -11.09 -7.13 35.34
C VAL A 35 -11.41 -8.14 34.25
N ILE A 36 -12.06 -9.25 34.60
CA ILE A 36 -12.36 -10.34 33.63
C ILE A 36 -13.80 -10.84 33.80
N SER A 37 -14.49 -10.95 32.67
CA SER A 37 -15.86 -11.51 32.59
C SER A 37 -15.98 -12.79 31.77
N ASN A 38 -14.98 -13.13 30.94
CA ASN A 38 -14.92 -14.42 30.25
C ASN A 38 -14.08 -15.40 31.08
N CYS A 39 -14.66 -16.43 31.69
CA CYS A 39 -13.91 -17.29 32.61
C CYS A 39 -13.25 -18.51 31.94
N GLY A 40 -13.54 -18.77 30.66
CA GLY A 40 -13.11 -19.98 29.94
C GLY A 40 -11.60 -20.14 29.74
N PRO A 41 -10.82 -19.08 29.41
CA PRO A 41 -9.38 -19.19 29.18
C PRO A 41 -8.58 -19.70 30.38
N SER A 42 -8.22 -20.98 30.38
CA SER A 42 -7.56 -21.65 31.51
C SER A 42 -6.14 -21.13 31.78
N GLU A 43 -5.36 -20.85 30.73
CA GLU A 43 -4.00 -20.33 30.85
C GLU A 43 -3.95 -19.00 31.61
N ARG A 44 -4.80 -18.04 31.22
CA ARG A 44 -4.93 -16.76 31.95
C ARG A 44 -5.34 -16.98 33.42
N GLN A 45 -6.30 -17.88 33.68
CA GLN A 45 -6.76 -18.15 35.04
C GLN A 45 -5.66 -18.79 35.90
N ASN A 46 -4.88 -19.70 35.32
CA ASN A 46 -3.69 -20.28 35.95
C ASN A 46 -2.67 -19.19 36.29
N LEU A 47 -2.39 -18.29 35.34
CA LEU A 47 -1.43 -17.20 35.52
C LEU A 47 -1.84 -16.26 36.66
N ILE A 48 -3.12 -15.85 36.72
CA ILE A 48 -3.65 -15.03 37.83
C ILE A 48 -3.54 -15.76 39.17
N ARG A 49 -3.88 -17.05 39.21
CA ARG A 49 -3.77 -17.86 40.43
C ARG A 49 -2.33 -17.98 40.92
N SER A 50 -1.36 -18.14 40.00
CA SER A 50 0.06 -18.15 40.35
C SER A 50 0.52 -16.78 40.86
N LEU A 51 0.17 -15.70 40.17
CA LEU A 51 0.58 -14.35 40.56
C LEU A 51 -0.02 -13.90 41.90
N ARG A 52 -1.25 -14.33 42.24
CA ARG A 52 -1.90 -14.10 43.54
C ARG A 52 -1.13 -14.64 44.73
N LYS A 53 -0.17 -15.55 44.53
CA LYS A 53 0.71 -16.05 45.60
C LYS A 53 1.82 -15.05 45.96
N HIS A 54 2.14 -14.11 45.07
CA HIS A 54 3.24 -13.17 45.24
C HIS A 54 2.77 -11.77 45.65
N ILE A 55 1.60 -11.33 45.16
CA ILE A 55 1.08 -9.98 45.39
C ILE A 55 -0.43 -9.98 45.67
N PRO A 56 -0.95 -8.97 46.40
CA PRO A 56 -2.39 -8.78 46.55
C PRO A 56 -3.04 -8.39 45.22
N VAL A 57 -4.00 -9.20 44.76
CA VAL A 57 -4.77 -8.95 43.53
C VAL A 57 -6.26 -8.80 43.86
N LYS A 58 -6.86 -7.67 43.48
CA LYS A 58 -8.31 -7.46 43.43
C LYS A 58 -8.83 -7.96 42.08
N PHE A 59 -9.63 -9.02 42.12
CA PHE A 59 -10.21 -9.63 40.93
C PHE A 59 -11.65 -9.16 40.77
N TYR A 60 -11.89 -8.25 39.84
CA TYR A 60 -13.20 -7.72 39.47
C TYR A 60 -13.77 -8.40 38.22
N GLY A 61 -15.07 -8.20 38.00
CA GLY A 61 -15.83 -8.76 36.87
C GLY A 61 -16.48 -10.09 37.23
N ARG A 62 -17.15 -10.73 36.25
CA ARG A 62 -17.96 -11.94 36.49
C ARG A 62 -17.16 -13.11 37.08
N CYS A 63 -15.86 -13.18 36.80
CA CYS A 63 -15.00 -14.28 37.26
C CYS A 63 -14.30 -13.99 38.59
N GLY A 64 -14.45 -12.77 39.12
CA GLY A 64 -13.71 -12.27 40.26
C GLY A 64 -14.45 -12.42 41.58
N ASP A 65 -13.68 -12.36 42.67
CA ASP A 65 -14.16 -12.40 44.05
C ASP A 65 -14.28 -11.00 44.69
N THR A 66 -13.84 -9.94 43.99
CA THR A 66 -13.95 -8.56 44.48
C THR A 66 -15.24 -7.90 43.98
N PRO A 67 -16.12 -7.41 44.89
CA PRO A 67 -17.30 -6.66 44.51
C PRO A 67 -16.95 -5.39 43.71
N TRP A 68 -17.80 -5.04 42.75
CA TRP A 68 -17.63 -3.81 41.98
C TRP A 68 -17.83 -2.58 42.88
N PRO A 69 -16.93 -1.59 42.86
CA PRO A 69 -17.03 -0.44 43.75
C PRO A 69 -18.06 0.60 43.28
N LYS A 70 -18.54 1.40 44.23
CA LYS A 70 -19.36 2.59 43.95
C LYS A 70 -18.50 3.86 43.94
N CYS A 71 -18.80 4.75 43.00
CA CYS A 71 -18.19 6.07 42.82
C CYS A 71 -19.32 7.10 42.79
N GLU A 72 -19.31 8.11 43.67
CA GLU A 72 -20.27 9.23 43.68
C GLU A 72 -21.73 8.80 43.46
N ASN A 73 -22.23 7.86 44.28
CA ASN A 73 -23.59 7.32 44.22
C ASN A 73 -23.96 6.51 42.95
N ARG A 74 -23.01 6.16 42.10
CA ARG A 74 -23.18 5.21 40.98
C ARG A 74 -22.15 4.09 41.03
N GLU A 75 -22.28 3.11 40.13
CA GLU A 75 -21.18 2.18 39.88
C GLU A 75 -20.01 2.93 39.24
N CYS A 76 -18.79 2.61 39.69
CA CYS A 76 -17.59 3.12 39.04
C CYS A 76 -17.54 2.62 37.60
N ASN A 77 -17.08 3.44 36.66
CA ASN A 77 -16.71 2.92 35.35
C ASN A 77 -15.38 2.14 35.47
N LYS A 78 -15.02 1.37 34.43
CA LYS A 78 -13.80 0.53 34.46
C LYS A 78 -12.54 1.35 34.79
N LEU A 79 -12.37 2.51 34.17
CA LEU A 79 -11.20 3.36 34.35
C LEU A 79 -11.08 3.87 35.80
N GLU A 80 -12.20 4.25 36.41
CA GLU A 80 -12.28 4.65 37.83
C GLU A 80 -11.89 3.51 38.78
N VAL A 81 -12.26 2.26 38.46
CA VAL A 81 -11.76 1.10 39.21
C VAL A 81 -10.24 1.00 39.09
N LEU A 82 -9.70 1.11 37.88
CA LEU A 82 -8.25 0.99 37.65
C LEU A 82 -7.44 2.11 38.33
N TRP A 83 -7.98 3.32 38.42
CA TRP A 83 -7.35 4.44 39.13
C TRP A 83 -7.09 4.17 40.61
N ARG A 84 -7.79 3.20 41.22
CA ARG A 84 -7.63 2.87 42.64
C ARG A 84 -6.43 1.97 42.91
N HIS A 85 -5.78 1.42 41.89
CA HIS A 85 -4.73 0.41 42.05
C HIS A 85 -3.43 0.87 41.40
N VAL A 86 -2.30 0.52 42.03
CA VAL A 86 -0.96 0.82 41.48
C VAL A 86 -0.69 -0.01 40.23
N ILE A 87 -1.09 -1.28 40.24
CA ILE A 87 -0.84 -2.25 39.18
C ILE A 87 -2.15 -2.64 38.50
N TYR A 88 -2.13 -2.78 37.17
CA TYR A 88 -3.21 -3.39 36.41
C TYR A 88 -2.71 -4.60 35.61
N LEU A 89 -3.41 -5.73 35.75
CA LEU A 89 -3.16 -6.97 35.02
C LEU A 89 -4.00 -6.97 33.74
N ALA A 90 -3.41 -6.50 32.65
CA ALA A 90 -4.01 -6.44 31.33
C ALA A 90 -3.91 -7.81 30.62
N PHE A 91 -4.66 -8.80 31.10
CA PHE A 91 -4.52 -10.18 30.63
C PHE A 91 -5.59 -10.58 29.61
N GLU A 92 -5.12 -10.95 28.43
CA GLU A 92 -5.95 -11.39 27.31
C GLU A 92 -6.46 -12.82 27.44
N ASN A 93 -7.45 -13.15 26.61
CA ASN A 93 -8.03 -14.49 26.59
C ASN A 93 -7.08 -15.56 26.01
N SER A 94 -6.02 -15.18 25.30
CA SER A 94 -5.13 -16.11 24.59
C SER A 94 -3.75 -15.48 24.40
N HIS A 95 -2.72 -16.31 24.30
CA HIS A 95 -1.36 -15.89 24.03
C HIS A 95 -1.03 -16.13 22.54
N THR A 96 -1.14 -15.11 21.69
CA THR A 96 -1.07 -15.28 20.21
C THR A 96 -0.62 -13.98 19.53
N PRO A 97 0.14 -14.02 18.41
CA PRO A 97 0.58 -12.81 17.70
C PRO A 97 -0.55 -11.81 17.44
N ASP A 98 -0.25 -10.52 17.55
CA ASP A 98 -1.14 -9.38 17.29
C ASP A 98 -2.42 -9.32 18.14
N TYR A 99 -2.57 -10.18 19.15
CA TYR A 99 -3.76 -10.20 20.00
C TYR A 99 -3.62 -9.26 21.21
N ALA A 100 -3.70 -7.96 20.93
CA ALA A 100 -3.90 -6.90 21.95
C ALA A 100 -5.28 -6.26 21.77
N THR A 101 -6.11 -6.34 22.81
CA THR A 101 -7.47 -5.79 22.84
C THR A 101 -7.50 -4.45 23.58
N GLU A 102 -8.64 -4.02 24.13
CA GLU A 102 -8.76 -2.82 24.95
C GLU A 102 -7.87 -2.83 26.20
N LYS A 103 -7.55 -4.03 26.73
CA LYS A 103 -6.98 -4.20 28.07
C LYS A 103 -5.67 -3.44 28.28
N PRO A 104 -4.60 -3.66 27.50
CA PRO A 104 -3.35 -2.93 27.76
C PRO A 104 -3.55 -1.41 27.65
N TYR A 105 -4.39 -0.95 26.73
CA TYR A 105 -4.66 0.47 26.54
C TYR A 105 -5.45 1.09 27.70
N ASP A 106 -6.34 0.33 28.35
CA ASP A 106 -6.99 0.75 29.60
C ASP A 106 -5.97 0.97 30.73
N GLY A 107 -4.99 0.08 30.84
CA GLY A 107 -3.92 0.19 31.84
C GLY A 107 -3.05 1.44 31.63
N LEU A 108 -2.66 1.67 30.39
CA LEU A 108 -1.92 2.86 29.98
C LEU A 108 -2.72 4.14 30.22
N SER A 109 -4.01 4.14 29.88
CA SER A 109 -4.93 5.27 30.10
C SER A 109 -5.18 5.54 31.59
N ALA A 110 -5.17 4.49 32.43
CA ALA A 110 -5.26 4.63 33.89
C ALA A 110 -3.96 5.17 34.52
N GLY A 111 -2.86 5.22 33.77
CA GLY A 111 -1.53 5.51 34.29
C GLY A 111 -1.05 4.50 35.35
N ALA A 112 -1.58 3.26 35.28
CA ALA A 112 -1.18 2.18 36.16
C ALA A 112 0.09 1.49 35.64
N VAL A 113 0.83 0.82 36.52
CA VAL A 113 1.87 -0.13 36.10
C VAL A 113 1.16 -1.28 35.40
N THR A 114 1.27 -1.34 34.07
CA THR A 114 0.54 -2.29 33.25
C THR A 114 1.35 -3.58 33.10
N VAL A 115 0.81 -4.69 33.58
CA VAL A 115 1.40 -6.03 33.42
C VAL A 115 0.59 -6.75 32.35
N TYR A 116 1.24 -7.20 31.28
CA TYR A 116 0.56 -7.62 30.06
C TYR A 116 0.85 -9.09 29.71
N PHE A 117 -0.24 -9.82 29.43
CA PHE A 117 -0.23 -11.18 28.90
C PHE A 117 -1.20 -11.21 27.71
N GLY A 118 -0.74 -11.56 26.50
CA GLY A 118 -1.60 -11.60 25.31
C GLY A 118 -0.85 -11.76 24.00
N ALA A 119 -0.50 -10.65 23.35
CA ALA A 119 0.29 -10.70 22.12
C ALA A 119 1.69 -11.24 22.38
N THR A 120 2.20 -12.13 21.52
CA THR A 120 3.58 -12.63 21.58
C THR A 120 4.60 -11.59 21.07
N ASN A 121 4.13 -10.56 20.37
CA ASN A 121 4.89 -9.43 19.85
C ASN A 121 4.39 -8.08 20.44
N PRO A 122 4.32 -7.92 21.77
CA PRO A 122 3.65 -6.77 22.39
C PRO A 122 4.37 -5.44 22.10
N HIS A 123 5.68 -5.47 21.84
CA HIS A 123 6.49 -4.29 21.50
C HIS A 123 6.10 -3.65 20.16
N ASP A 124 5.43 -4.39 19.28
CA ASP A 124 4.91 -3.84 18.04
C ASP A 124 3.60 -3.07 18.26
N LEU A 125 2.91 -3.34 19.38
CA LEU A 125 1.53 -2.91 19.65
C LEU A 125 1.42 -1.88 20.78
N LEU A 126 2.39 -1.83 21.68
CA LEU A 126 2.38 -1.00 22.88
C LEU A 126 3.62 -0.09 22.90
N PRO A 127 3.54 1.10 23.53
CA PRO A 127 4.70 1.97 23.66
C PRO A 127 5.85 1.24 24.38
N ILE A 128 7.08 1.47 23.92
CA ILE A 128 8.24 0.87 24.57
C ILE A 128 8.35 1.32 26.03
N ASN A 129 8.81 0.43 26.90
CA ASN A 129 8.98 0.65 28.34
C ASN A 129 7.68 1.03 29.10
N SER A 130 6.50 0.81 28.52
CA SER A 130 5.21 1.16 29.15
C SER A 130 4.52 0.01 29.88
N PHE A 131 4.99 -1.22 29.72
CA PHE A 131 4.38 -2.42 30.29
C PHE A 131 5.42 -3.45 30.73
N ILE A 132 5.01 -4.39 31.59
CA ILE A 132 5.78 -5.56 32.02
C ILE A 132 5.19 -6.80 31.33
N PRO A 133 5.91 -7.49 30.42
CA PRO A 133 5.44 -8.75 29.85
C PRO A 133 5.47 -9.86 30.91
N ILE A 134 4.44 -10.71 30.92
CA ILE A 134 4.36 -11.86 31.83
C ILE A 134 3.79 -13.07 31.10
N ASP A 135 4.28 -14.26 31.46
CA ASP A 135 3.71 -15.56 31.11
C ASP A 135 3.94 -16.57 32.25
N MET A 136 3.63 -17.85 32.01
CA MET A 136 3.83 -18.90 33.00
C MET A 136 5.31 -19.21 33.30
N HIS A 137 6.25 -18.85 32.42
CA HIS A 137 7.67 -19.14 32.56
C HIS A 137 8.37 -18.13 33.48
N ASN A 138 7.87 -16.90 33.57
CA ASN A 138 8.49 -15.81 34.34
C ASN A 138 7.65 -15.27 35.51
N VAL A 139 6.51 -15.92 35.82
CA VAL A 139 5.55 -15.44 36.85
C VAL A 139 6.18 -15.21 38.22
N GLU A 140 7.18 -16.01 38.62
CA GLU A 140 7.86 -15.87 39.92
C GLU A 140 8.75 -14.61 39.96
N GLU A 141 9.57 -14.41 38.93
CA GLU A 141 10.42 -13.22 38.78
C GLU A 141 9.58 -11.95 38.71
N VAL A 142 8.54 -11.95 37.86
CA VAL A 142 7.61 -10.83 37.73
C VAL A 142 6.86 -10.60 39.05
N GLY A 143 6.40 -11.66 39.71
CA GLY A 143 5.73 -11.59 41.00
C GLY A 143 6.60 -10.91 42.07
N GLN A 144 7.87 -11.29 42.17
CA GLN A 144 8.81 -10.68 43.11
C GLN A 144 9.09 -9.20 42.77
N ARG A 145 9.27 -8.89 41.47
CA ARG A 145 9.44 -7.50 41.02
C ARG A 145 8.24 -6.63 41.39
N LEU A 146 7.03 -7.12 41.15
CA LEU A 146 5.79 -6.40 41.48
C LEU A 146 5.61 -6.25 42.98
N LYS A 147 6.00 -7.26 43.78
CA LYS A 147 5.98 -7.17 45.24
C LYS A 147 6.87 -6.03 45.73
N ASN A 148 8.12 -5.95 45.25
CA ASN A 148 9.04 -4.86 45.60
C ASN A 148 8.46 -3.49 45.20
N MET A 149 7.82 -3.39 44.04
CA MET A 149 7.13 -2.16 43.60
C MET A 149 5.93 -1.78 44.47
N LEU A 150 5.20 -2.75 45.04
CA LEU A 150 4.09 -2.45 45.95
C LEU A 150 4.59 -2.01 47.33
N GLU A 151 5.77 -2.46 47.75
CA GLU A 151 6.41 -2.11 49.02
C GLU A 151 7.14 -0.75 48.96
N ASP A 152 7.62 -0.34 47.78
CA ASP A 152 8.39 0.89 47.58
C ASP A 152 7.77 1.78 46.47
N GLN A 153 7.22 2.92 46.90
CA GLN A 153 6.62 3.89 45.98
C GLN A 153 7.65 4.60 45.10
N GLU A 154 8.87 4.86 45.61
CA GLU A 154 9.90 5.54 44.83
C GLU A 154 10.33 4.65 43.66
N LEU A 155 10.40 3.32 43.85
CA LEU A 155 10.63 2.38 42.76
C LEU A 155 9.56 2.47 41.66
N VAL A 156 8.30 2.65 42.04
CA VAL A 156 7.21 2.80 41.06
C VAL A 156 7.35 4.13 40.31
N GLU A 157 7.50 5.23 41.04
CA GLU A 157 7.56 6.58 40.46
C GLU A 157 8.80 6.78 39.57
N ALA A 158 9.93 6.17 39.94
CA ALA A 158 11.15 6.17 39.13
C ALA A 158 11.05 5.24 37.91
N SER A 159 10.12 4.27 37.89
CA SER A 159 10.03 3.29 36.83
C SER A 159 9.63 3.90 35.48
N ASN A 160 10.19 3.35 34.41
CA ASN A 160 9.78 3.72 33.06
C ASN A 160 8.31 3.38 32.78
N PHE A 161 7.72 2.38 33.44
CA PHE A 161 6.33 1.95 33.20
C PHE A 161 5.29 3.01 33.53
N VAL A 162 5.64 3.95 34.42
CA VAL A 162 4.81 5.11 34.71
C VAL A 162 5.35 6.30 33.90
N ARG A 163 6.66 6.54 33.90
CA ARG A 163 7.27 7.72 33.25
C ARG A 163 7.30 7.68 31.71
N TRP A 164 6.98 6.56 31.07
CA TRP A 164 7.11 6.42 29.62
C TRP A 164 6.36 7.49 28.86
N TYR A 165 5.19 7.89 29.39
CA TYR A 165 4.37 8.90 28.76
C TYR A 165 5.10 10.23 28.70
N ASP A 166 5.86 10.60 29.74
CA ASP A 166 6.59 11.88 29.78
C ASP A 166 7.84 11.85 28.87
N ASN A 167 8.27 10.68 28.41
CA ASN A 167 9.32 10.54 27.43
C ASN A 167 8.79 10.78 26.01
N LEU A 168 9.14 11.94 25.45
CA LEU A 168 8.67 12.35 24.12
C LEU A 168 9.09 11.37 23.01
N SER A 169 10.29 10.79 23.06
CA SER A 169 10.77 9.91 21.98
C SER A 169 9.99 8.60 21.95
N TRP A 170 9.76 7.98 23.11
CA TRP A 170 8.97 6.74 23.20
C TRP A 170 7.51 6.96 22.82
N ARG A 171 6.94 8.11 23.22
CA ARG A 171 5.57 8.47 22.85
C ARG A 171 5.44 8.69 21.35
N THR A 172 6.33 9.47 20.76
CA THR A 172 6.30 9.81 19.32
C THR A 172 6.51 8.57 18.45
N ASP A 173 7.48 7.71 18.79
CA ASP A 173 7.71 6.44 18.06
C ASP A 173 6.45 5.56 18.03
N TRP A 174 5.78 5.40 19.16
CA TRP A 174 4.54 4.63 19.22
C TRP A 174 3.38 5.32 18.50
N GLU A 175 3.24 6.64 18.65
CA GLU A 175 2.19 7.39 17.98
C GLU A 175 2.33 7.35 16.46
N GLU A 176 3.56 7.36 15.95
CA GLU A 176 3.87 7.19 14.53
C GLU A 176 3.48 5.78 14.06
N LYS A 177 3.91 4.74 14.79
CA LYS A 177 3.53 3.33 14.52
C LYS A 177 2.02 3.10 14.50
N MET A 178 1.27 3.84 15.32
CA MET A 178 -0.18 3.74 15.41
C MET A 178 -0.93 4.81 14.61
N SER A 179 -0.25 5.71 13.91
CA SER A 179 -0.85 6.90 13.27
C SER A 179 -2.00 6.58 12.30
N TRP A 180 -1.95 5.43 11.62
CA TRP A 180 -2.99 4.94 10.73
C TRP A 180 -4.31 4.60 11.47
N THR A 181 -4.28 4.41 12.78
CA THR A 181 -5.47 4.21 13.63
C THR A 181 -6.20 5.52 13.97
N ARG A 182 -5.68 6.68 13.52
CA ARG A 182 -6.37 7.98 13.61
C ARG A 182 -7.59 8.11 12.69
N TRP A 183 -7.85 7.10 11.86
CA TRP A 183 -9.02 7.01 11.01
C TRP A 183 -9.87 5.81 11.43
N HIS A 184 -11.19 5.87 11.27
CA HIS A 184 -12.03 4.68 11.50
C HIS A 184 -11.65 3.56 10.52
N SER A 185 -11.85 2.29 10.90
CA SER A 185 -11.56 1.15 10.02
C SER A 185 -12.30 1.24 8.70
N ASP A 186 -13.52 1.77 8.72
CA ASP A 186 -14.33 1.95 7.51
C ASP A 186 -13.73 3.00 6.58
N CYS A 187 -13.19 4.10 7.13
CA CYS A 187 -12.50 5.11 6.33
C CYS A 187 -11.23 4.54 5.71
N ARG A 188 -10.47 3.73 6.44
CA ARG A 188 -9.31 3.02 5.89
C ARG A 188 -9.71 2.05 4.79
N LEU A 189 -10.77 1.27 4.98
CA LEU A 189 -11.32 0.39 3.95
C LEU A 189 -11.71 1.17 2.70
N CYS A 190 -12.44 2.27 2.85
CA CYS A 190 -12.83 3.13 1.73
C CYS A 190 -11.61 3.72 1.01
N ASP A 191 -10.61 4.19 1.75
CA ASP A 191 -9.37 4.73 1.18
C ASP A 191 -8.57 3.63 0.46
N THR A 192 -8.42 2.45 1.05
CA THR A 192 -7.78 1.29 0.41
C THR A 192 -8.54 0.89 -0.87
N LEU A 193 -9.87 0.82 -0.84
CA LEU A 193 -10.68 0.50 -2.02
C LEU A 193 -10.58 1.58 -3.10
N ARG A 194 -10.51 2.86 -2.71
CA ARG A 194 -10.32 3.99 -3.63
C ARG A 194 -8.93 3.98 -4.27
N ARG A 195 -7.91 3.56 -3.53
CA ARG A 195 -6.50 3.50 -3.96
C ARG A 195 -6.12 2.22 -4.71
N ARG A 196 -7.06 1.29 -4.93
CA ARG A 196 -6.81 0.12 -5.77
C ARG A 196 -6.71 0.56 -7.22
N ALA A 197 -5.54 0.37 -7.82
CA ALA A 197 -5.32 0.66 -9.22
C ALA A 197 -6.26 -0.19 -10.09
N ALA A 198 -6.89 0.40 -11.11
CA ALA A 198 -7.62 -0.39 -12.09
C ALA A 198 -6.61 -1.26 -12.87
N VAL A 199 -6.98 -2.49 -13.20
CA VAL A 199 -6.18 -3.26 -14.16
C VAL A 199 -6.59 -2.86 -15.56
N ALA A 200 -5.64 -2.58 -16.45
CA ALA A 200 -5.88 -2.39 -17.87
C ALA A 200 -5.16 -3.47 -18.67
N THR A 201 -5.78 -3.88 -19.77
CA THR A 201 -5.21 -4.83 -20.73
C THR A 201 -5.82 -4.55 -22.10
N GLY A 202 -5.23 -5.06 -23.18
CA GLY A 202 -5.79 -4.90 -24.52
C GLY A 202 -5.49 -6.11 -25.37
N ALA A 203 -6.46 -6.53 -26.17
CA ALA A 203 -6.34 -7.72 -27.01
C ALA A 203 -6.90 -7.47 -28.40
N ASP A 204 -6.41 -8.26 -29.34
CA ASP A 204 -6.91 -8.41 -30.70
C ASP A 204 -7.46 -9.82 -30.90
N GLU A 205 -7.87 -10.15 -32.13
CA GLU A 205 -8.41 -11.46 -32.44
C GLU A 205 -7.46 -12.62 -32.10
N LYS A 206 -6.13 -12.41 -32.23
CA LYS A 206 -5.12 -13.45 -32.02
C LYS A 206 -4.82 -13.69 -30.53
N THR A 207 -4.83 -12.62 -29.74
CA THR A 207 -4.46 -12.63 -28.31
C THR A 207 -5.66 -12.82 -27.38
N PHE A 208 -6.86 -13.01 -27.94
CA PHE A 208 -8.11 -13.11 -27.16
C PHE A 208 -8.12 -14.28 -26.16
N VAL A 209 -7.56 -15.44 -26.53
CA VAL A 209 -7.49 -16.61 -25.63
C VAL A 209 -6.58 -16.32 -24.43
N ASP A 210 -5.47 -15.62 -24.69
CA ASP A 210 -4.54 -15.19 -23.65
C ASP A 210 -5.17 -14.15 -22.72
N LEU A 211 -6.00 -13.26 -23.27
CA LEU A 211 -6.81 -12.32 -22.48
C LEU A 211 -7.75 -13.06 -21.53
N GLN A 212 -8.50 -14.05 -22.02
CA GLN A 212 -9.40 -14.85 -21.18
C GLN A 212 -8.65 -15.47 -19.99
N ALA A 213 -7.46 -16.03 -20.23
CA ALA A 213 -6.62 -16.61 -19.19
C ALA A 213 -6.13 -15.57 -18.16
N THR A 214 -5.72 -14.38 -18.63
CA THR A 214 -5.31 -13.27 -17.77
C THR A 214 -6.46 -12.82 -16.87
N ILE A 215 -7.64 -12.54 -17.43
CA ILE A 215 -8.82 -12.10 -16.68
C ILE A 215 -9.25 -13.15 -15.65
N ALA A 216 -9.28 -14.44 -16.04
CA ALA A 216 -9.61 -15.52 -15.12
C ALA A 216 -8.63 -15.59 -13.94
N SER A 217 -7.33 -15.38 -14.19
CA SER A 217 -6.31 -15.36 -13.12
C SER A 217 -6.47 -14.16 -12.17
N ILE A 218 -6.84 -12.99 -12.70
CA ILE A 218 -7.15 -11.81 -11.88
C ILE A 218 -8.37 -12.09 -11.01
N HIS A 219 -9.49 -12.56 -11.59
CA HIS A 219 -10.72 -12.82 -10.84
C HIS A 219 -10.56 -13.89 -9.75
N LYS A 220 -9.64 -14.85 -9.93
CA LYS A 220 -9.30 -15.84 -8.92
C LYS A 220 -8.72 -15.21 -7.64
N HIS A 221 -7.95 -14.14 -7.77
CA HIS A 221 -7.23 -13.52 -6.65
C HIS A 221 -7.81 -12.17 -6.22
N ASP A 222 -8.54 -11.48 -7.10
CA ASP A 222 -9.19 -10.20 -6.85
C ASP A 222 -10.46 -10.03 -7.71
N ARG A 223 -11.53 -10.76 -7.33
CA ARG A 223 -12.80 -10.82 -8.10
C ARG A 223 -13.44 -9.46 -8.36
N ARG A 224 -13.26 -8.48 -7.47
CA ARG A 224 -13.90 -7.14 -7.58
C ARG A 224 -12.99 -6.10 -8.22
N ARG A 225 -11.82 -6.49 -8.73
CA ARG A 225 -10.92 -5.58 -9.42
C ARG A 225 -11.65 -4.96 -10.61
N LYS A 226 -11.59 -3.64 -10.74
CA LYS A 226 -12.04 -2.95 -11.96
C LYS A 226 -11.03 -3.26 -13.07
N ILE A 227 -11.50 -3.83 -14.18
CA ILE A 227 -10.66 -4.19 -15.31
C ILE A 227 -11.13 -3.40 -16.55
N LEU A 228 -10.20 -2.73 -17.21
CA LEU A 228 -10.40 -2.07 -18.49
C LEU A 228 -9.79 -2.95 -19.60
N VAL A 229 -10.62 -3.41 -20.52
CA VAL A 229 -10.17 -4.18 -21.69
C VAL A 229 -10.27 -3.30 -22.92
N PHE A 230 -9.14 -2.98 -23.52
CA PHE A 230 -9.04 -2.14 -24.70
C PHE A 230 -9.16 -3.00 -25.97
N ASP A 231 -10.09 -2.63 -26.85
CA ASP A 231 -10.25 -3.25 -28.15
C ASP A 231 -9.11 -2.86 -29.09
N MET A 232 -8.16 -3.78 -29.28
CA MET A 232 -7.02 -3.59 -30.19
C MET A 232 -7.29 -4.15 -31.59
N GLY A 233 -8.48 -4.69 -31.85
CA GLY A 233 -8.84 -5.37 -33.10
C GLY A 233 -9.56 -6.70 -32.87
N MET A 234 -10.45 -6.77 -31.89
CA MET A 234 -11.25 -7.96 -31.63
C MET A 234 -12.43 -8.08 -32.61
N SER A 235 -12.81 -9.31 -32.92
CA SER A 235 -14.04 -9.59 -33.67
C SER A 235 -15.29 -9.11 -32.91
N GLU A 236 -16.42 -9.01 -33.61
CA GLU A 236 -17.69 -8.64 -32.97
C GLU A 236 -18.10 -9.60 -31.84
N ASN A 237 -17.98 -10.91 -32.07
CA ASN A 237 -18.31 -11.93 -31.06
C ASN A 237 -17.43 -11.82 -29.81
N GLN A 238 -16.12 -11.60 -30.01
CA GLN A 238 -15.17 -11.41 -28.90
C GLN A 238 -15.48 -10.16 -28.08
N ARG A 239 -15.87 -9.06 -28.73
CA ARG A 239 -16.28 -7.82 -28.04
C ARG A 239 -17.56 -8.02 -27.23
N LEU A 240 -18.54 -8.74 -27.77
CA LEU A 240 -19.78 -9.07 -27.06
C LEU A 240 -19.49 -9.96 -25.84
N GLU A 241 -18.56 -10.91 -25.97
CA GLU A 241 -18.14 -11.75 -24.86
C GLU A 241 -17.49 -10.95 -23.73
N VAL A 242 -16.53 -10.08 -24.04
CA VAL A 242 -15.86 -9.22 -23.05
C VAL A 242 -16.86 -8.29 -22.36
N ALA A 243 -17.81 -7.73 -23.10
CA ALA A 243 -18.84 -6.85 -22.55
C ALA A 243 -19.78 -7.55 -21.56
N ALA A 244 -19.83 -8.88 -21.57
CA ALA A 244 -20.62 -9.68 -20.64
C ALA A 244 -19.86 -10.09 -19.36
N TRP A 245 -18.55 -9.82 -19.26
CA TRP A 245 -17.75 -10.19 -18.09
C TRP A 245 -18.01 -9.26 -16.89
N GLU A 246 -18.11 -9.84 -15.69
CA GLU A 246 -18.29 -9.07 -14.44
C GLU A 246 -17.07 -8.19 -14.17
N HIS A 247 -17.31 -6.95 -13.71
CA HIS A 247 -16.27 -5.98 -13.33
C HIS A 247 -15.26 -5.61 -14.43
N VAL A 248 -15.57 -5.97 -15.68
CA VAL A 248 -14.80 -5.63 -16.87
C VAL A 248 -15.54 -4.56 -17.68
N ALA A 249 -14.82 -3.55 -18.14
CA ALA A 249 -15.32 -2.56 -19.08
C ALA A 249 -14.57 -2.66 -20.41
N LEU A 250 -15.29 -2.90 -21.49
CA LEU A 250 -14.74 -2.86 -22.84
C LEU A 250 -14.58 -1.40 -23.30
N VAL A 251 -13.37 -1.02 -23.69
CA VAL A 251 -13.02 0.30 -24.22
C VAL A 251 -12.81 0.19 -25.73
N GLY A 252 -13.70 0.78 -26.51
CA GLY A 252 -13.64 0.73 -27.97
C GLY A 252 -12.47 1.53 -28.55
N SER A 253 -11.88 1.02 -29.64
CA SER A 253 -10.72 1.64 -30.32
C SER A 253 -10.92 3.10 -30.72
N SER A 254 -12.15 3.52 -31.03
CA SER A 254 -12.46 4.92 -31.38
C SER A 254 -12.19 5.92 -30.26
N LEU A 255 -12.14 5.48 -29.00
CA LEU A 255 -11.97 6.35 -27.83
C LEU A 255 -10.50 6.68 -27.54
N PHE A 256 -9.57 5.80 -27.91
CA PHE A 256 -8.15 5.95 -27.55
C PHE A 256 -7.19 5.82 -28.73
N ALA A 257 -7.63 5.29 -29.88
CA ALA A 257 -6.77 4.93 -31.00
C ALA A 257 -7.20 5.55 -32.33
N ARG A 258 -7.92 6.69 -32.31
CA ARG A 258 -8.48 7.32 -33.51
C ARG A 258 -7.43 7.62 -34.59
N ASP A 259 -6.25 8.09 -34.17
CA ASP A 259 -5.15 8.45 -35.07
C ASP A 259 -4.00 7.41 -35.05
N ALA A 260 -4.21 6.25 -34.42
CA ALA A 260 -3.18 5.22 -34.26
C ALA A 260 -3.21 4.21 -35.41
N SER A 261 -2.13 4.17 -36.20
CA SER A 261 -1.96 3.25 -37.32
C SER A 261 -1.35 1.91 -36.92
N THR A 262 -0.67 1.83 -35.77
CA THR A 262 0.02 0.61 -35.31
C THR A 262 -0.44 0.12 -33.94
N MET A 263 -0.28 -1.17 -33.67
CA MET A 263 -0.60 -1.78 -32.36
C MET A 263 0.19 -1.13 -31.21
N PHE A 264 1.45 -0.74 -31.46
CA PHE A 264 2.29 -0.08 -30.47
C PHE A 264 1.76 1.31 -30.07
N GLN A 265 1.31 2.11 -31.05
CA GLN A 265 0.65 3.38 -30.78
C GLN A 265 -0.62 3.18 -29.97
N ARG A 266 -1.47 2.23 -30.40
CA ARG A 266 -2.72 1.90 -29.71
C ARG A 266 -2.49 1.56 -28.25
N ARG A 267 -1.45 0.77 -27.95
CA ARG A 267 -1.07 0.40 -26.59
C ARG A 267 -0.68 1.59 -25.72
N VAL A 268 0.18 2.48 -26.22
CA VAL A 268 0.62 3.66 -25.44
C VAL A 268 -0.55 4.62 -25.20
N PHE A 269 -1.44 4.81 -26.19
CA PHE A 269 -2.63 5.62 -25.97
C PHE A 269 -3.66 4.96 -25.05
N ALA A 270 -3.78 3.62 -25.06
CA ALA A 270 -4.60 2.90 -24.09
C ALA A 270 -4.07 3.09 -22.66
N LEU A 271 -2.75 3.02 -22.46
CA LEU A 271 -2.12 3.31 -21.16
C LEU A 271 -2.47 4.74 -20.68
N LEU A 272 -2.29 5.75 -21.55
CA LEU A 272 -2.65 7.14 -21.22
C LEU A 272 -4.12 7.27 -20.83
N TRP A 273 -5.01 6.70 -21.64
CA TRP A 273 -6.44 6.75 -21.39
C TRP A 273 -6.80 6.07 -20.07
N ALA A 274 -6.21 4.90 -19.80
CA ALA A 274 -6.46 4.14 -18.57
C ALA A 274 -6.07 4.93 -17.31
N VAL A 275 -4.89 5.57 -17.33
CA VAL A 275 -4.44 6.40 -16.19
C VAL A 275 -5.42 7.54 -15.94
N HIS A 276 -5.80 8.27 -16.98
CA HIS A 276 -6.71 9.40 -16.84
C HIS A 276 -8.12 8.99 -16.38
N ALA A 277 -8.62 7.86 -16.86
CA ALA A 277 -9.95 7.37 -16.49
C ALA A 277 -9.99 6.76 -15.07
N ALA A 278 -8.91 6.10 -14.64
CA ALA A 278 -8.88 5.38 -13.37
C ALA A 278 -8.18 6.13 -12.22
N GLY A 279 -7.40 7.18 -12.51
CA GLY A 279 -6.54 7.87 -11.54
C GLY A 279 -5.28 7.07 -11.19
N SER A 280 -5.41 5.78 -10.91
CA SER A 280 -4.28 4.85 -10.75
C SER A 280 -4.57 3.57 -11.51
N MET A 281 -3.58 3.04 -12.22
CA MET A 281 -3.76 1.86 -13.05
C MET A 281 -2.53 0.96 -13.10
N MET A 282 -2.76 -0.32 -13.41
CA MET A 282 -1.75 -1.32 -13.70
C MET A 282 -2.05 -1.98 -15.04
N TRP A 283 -1.12 -1.95 -15.97
CA TRP A 283 -1.21 -2.66 -17.24
C TRP A 283 -0.73 -4.09 -17.10
N LEU A 284 -1.51 -5.05 -17.59
CA LEU A 284 -1.14 -6.46 -17.74
C LEU A 284 -1.35 -6.88 -19.19
N GLU A 285 -0.30 -7.30 -19.88
CA GLU A 285 -0.46 -7.85 -21.23
C GLU A 285 -1.26 -9.17 -21.21
N PRO A 286 -2.08 -9.44 -22.23
CA PRO A 286 -2.67 -10.76 -22.43
C PRO A 286 -1.62 -11.86 -22.32
N GLY A 287 -1.96 -12.95 -21.62
CA GLY A 287 -1.08 -14.09 -21.35
C GLY A 287 -0.38 -13.99 -20.00
N THR A 288 -0.33 -12.80 -19.41
CA THR A 288 0.16 -12.60 -18.05
C THR A 288 -0.76 -13.30 -17.03
N ARG A 289 -0.19 -14.13 -16.15
CA ARG A 289 -0.95 -14.89 -15.13
C ARG A 289 -0.67 -14.34 -13.73
N VAL A 290 -1.73 -13.90 -13.06
CA VAL A 290 -1.71 -13.49 -11.65
C VAL A 290 -1.78 -14.72 -10.74
N THR A 291 -0.88 -14.81 -9.76
CA THR A 291 -0.74 -15.96 -8.84
C THR A 291 -1.00 -15.60 -7.37
N GLY A 292 -1.23 -14.33 -7.06
CA GLY A 292 -1.47 -13.82 -5.72
C GLY A 292 -2.16 -12.46 -5.71
N SER A 293 -2.29 -11.85 -4.53
CA SER A 293 -2.89 -10.50 -4.40
C SER A 293 -2.03 -9.44 -5.12
N LEU A 294 -2.69 -8.52 -5.82
CA LEU A 294 -2.06 -7.39 -6.51
C LEU A 294 -1.84 -6.17 -5.59
N SER A 295 -2.39 -6.19 -4.37
CA SER A 295 -2.30 -5.08 -3.41
C SER A 295 -0.87 -4.60 -3.08
N PRO A 296 0.16 -5.47 -3.03
CA PRO A 296 1.54 -5.01 -2.87
C PRO A 296 1.99 -4.09 -4.01
N ILE A 297 1.56 -4.35 -5.24
CA ILE A 297 1.89 -3.52 -6.41
C ILE A 297 1.08 -2.22 -6.38
N ASP A 298 -0.22 -2.29 -6.02
CA ASP A 298 -1.07 -1.09 -5.84
C ASP A 298 -0.41 -0.09 -4.88
N SER A 299 0.11 -0.58 -3.76
CA SER A 299 0.78 0.23 -2.75
C SER A 299 2.03 0.93 -3.26
N ILE A 300 2.76 0.30 -4.19
CA ILE A 300 3.93 0.91 -4.84
C ILE A 300 3.49 2.01 -5.80
N ILE A 301 2.51 1.73 -6.68
CA ILE A 301 1.97 2.72 -7.62
C ILE A 301 1.47 3.95 -6.87
N GLU A 302 0.78 3.75 -5.74
CA GLU A 302 0.23 4.85 -4.94
C GLU A 302 1.29 5.70 -4.26
N ARG A 303 2.37 5.07 -3.77
CA ARG A 303 3.46 5.73 -3.04
C ARG A 303 4.46 6.42 -3.96
N GLU A 304 4.87 5.73 -5.02
CA GLU A 304 5.97 6.15 -5.92
C GLU A 304 5.45 6.78 -7.22
N GLY A 305 4.16 6.58 -7.52
CA GLY A 305 3.54 7.09 -8.75
C GLY A 305 3.79 6.25 -10.00
N ILE A 306 4.67 5.25 -9.94
CA ILE A 306 5.04 4.36 -11.04
C ILE A 306 5.41 2.96 -10.53
N PHE A 307 5.14 1.94 -11.33
CA PHE A 307 5.64 0.58 -11.15
C PHE A 307 6.14 0.03 -12.48
N VAL A 308 7.37 -0.50 -12.51
CA VAL A 308 7.96 -1.15 -13.67
C VAL A 308 8.74 -2.38 -13.21
N ALA A 309 8.54 -3.51 -13.88
CA ALA A 309 9.36 -4.71 -13.67
C ALA A 309 10.62 -4.66 -14.55
N GLN A 310 11.70 -5.35 -14.17
CA GLN A 310 12.92 -5.48 -14.98
C GLN A 310 12.95 -6.85 -15.69
N ALA A 311 13.57 -6.92 -16.88
CA ALA A 311 13.90 -8.15 -17.60
C ALA A 311 15.40 -8.48 -17.48
N GLU A 312 15.79 -9.73 -17.72
CA GLU A 312 17.21 -10.17 -17.67
C GLU A 312 18.05 -9.68 -18.87
N GLU A 313 17.47 -8.95 -19.82
CA GLU A 313 18.11 -8.50 -21.06
C GLU A 313 18.58 -7.02 -21.01
N ARG A 314 19.42 -6.61 -21.98
CA ARG A 314 19.95 -5.24 -22.11
C ARG A 314 19.50 -4.57 -23.41
N ILE A 315 19.37 -3.23 -23.39
CA ILE A 315 18.75 -2.49 -24.50
C ILE A 315 19.64 -2.25 -25.72
N SER A 316 20.97 -2.31 -25.55
CA SER A 316 21.94 -1.71 -26.49
C SER A 316 21.93 -2.28 -27.91
N VAL A 317 21.13 -3.31 -28.17
CA VAL A 317 20.97 -3.98 -29.47
C VAL A 317 19.54 -3.83 -30.06
N LYS A 318 18.59 -3.24 -29.34
CA LYS A 318 17.14 -3.34 -29.65
C LYS A 318 16.40 -1.99 -29.81
N ILE A 319 17.13 -0.90 -30.08
CA ILE A 319 16.53 0.43 -30.30
C ILE A 319 17.20 1.13 -31.48
N HIS A 320 16.38 1.75 -32.33
CA HIS A 320 16.86 2.43 -33.52
C HIS A 320 17.62 3.73 -33.18
N PRO A 321 18.76 4.05 -33.85
CA PRO A 321 19.55 5.25 -33.57
C PRO A 321 18.77 6.58 -33.69
N GLU A 322 17.86 6.70 -34.66
CA GLU A 322 17.01 7.91 -34.79
C GLU A 322 16.05 8.09 -33.61
N THR A 323 15.53 6.99 -33.05
CA THR A 323 14.73 7.03 -31.82
C THR A 323 15.56 7.55 -30.66
N LEU A 324 16.83 7.12 -30.54
CA LEU A 324 17.75 7.63 -29.53
C LEU A 324 18.11 9.11 -29.74
N TYR A 325 18.26 9.52 -31.00
CA TYR A 325 18.52 10.92 -31.35
C TYR A 325 17.32 11.81 -31.00
N TRP A 326 16.10 11.36 -31.31
CA TRP A 326 14.86 12.04 -30.90
C TRP A 326 14.76 12.16 -29.38
N LEU A 327 15.18 11.11 -28.65
CA LEU A 327 15.28 11.10 -27.19
C LEU A 327 16.48 11.89 -26.64
N GLY A 328 17.27 12.57 -27.48
CA GLY A 328 18.38 13.43 -27.05
C GLY A 328 19.64 12.70 -26.59
N LEU A 329 19.78 11.40 -26.87
CA LEU A 329 20.91 10.56 -26.46
C LEU A 329 21.98 10.35 -27.55
N GLY A 330 21.79 10.91 -28.75
CA GLY A 330 22.67 10.67 -29.89
C GLY A 330 22.42 9.30 -30.55
N GLN A 331 23.40 8.75 -31.28
CA GLN A 331 23.23 7.52 -32.08
C GLN A 331 23.50 6.21 -31.31
N ARG A 332 23.94 6.25 -30.05
CA ARG A 332 24.20 5.05 -29.25
C ARG A 332 23.60 5.20 -27.85
N ALA A 333 22.81 4.21 -27.45
CA ALA A 333 22.37 4.09 -26.07
C ALA A 333 23.60 3.78 -25.19
N PRO A 334 23.65 4.26 -23.93
CA PRO A 334 24.64 3.81 -22.97
C PRO A 334 24.67 2.28 -22.92
N GLU A 335 25.86 1.67 -22.95
CA GLU A 335 26.07 0.21 -23.14
C GLU A 335 25.50 -0.70 -22.01
N GLN A 336 24.75 -0.14 -21.05
CA GLN A 336 24.36 -0.83 -19.82
C GLN A 336 22.92 -0.53 -19.35
N ILE A 337 22.05 0.03 -20.20
CA ILE A 337 20.64 0.20 -19.82
C ILE A 337 19.97 -1.18 -19.73
N PRO A 338 19.48 -1.59 -18.55
CA PRO A 338 18.71 -2.81 -18.42
C PRO A 338 17.36 -2.65 -19.11
N MET A 339 16.85 -3.73 -19.69
CA MET A 339 15.55 -3.72 -20.33
C MET A 339 14.46 -3.88 -19.26
N LEU A 340 13.52 -2.95 -19.18
CA LEU A 340 12.33 -3.06 -18.34
C LEU A 340 11.32 -3.98 -19.00
N HIS A 341 10.52 -4.72 -18.22
CA HIS A 341 9.47 -5.58 -18.74
C HIS A 341 8.28 -4.72 -19.17
N GLY A 342 7.93 -4.76 -20.45
CA GLY A 342 6.77 -4.02 -20.94
C GLY A 342 5.45 -4.61 -20.42
N SER A 343 5.40 -5.90 -20.07
CA SER A 343 4.12 -6.59 -19.86
C SER A 343 3.38 -6.24 -18.57
N VAL A 344 4.08 -5.66 -17.59
CA VAL A 344 3.54 -5.26 -16.29
C VAL A 344 4.02 -3.87 -15.98
N LEU A 345 3.11 -2.89 -16.03
CA LEU A 345 3.41 -1.48 -15.79
C LEU A 345 2.37 -0.91 -14.83
N GLY A 346 2.71 0.13 -14.09
CA GLY A 346 1.76 0.84 -13.25
C GLY A 346 2.05 2.33 -13.24
N PHE A 347 0.98 3.12 -13.23
CA PHE A 347 1.06 4.57 -13.27
C PHE A 347 -0.07 5.17 -12.42
N LYS A 348 0.25 6.29 -11.79
CA LYS A 348 -0.70 7.16 -11.10
C LYS A 348 -0.77 8.50 -11.82
N ASP A 349 -1.98 8.99 -12.02
CA ASP A 349 -2.26 10.26 -12.67
C ASP A 349 -1.55 11.40 -11.95
N GLU A 350 -1.11 12.40 -12.72
CA GLU A 350 -0.32 13.55 -12.26
C GLU A 350 1.00 13.22 -11.53
N SER A 351 1.41 11.94 -11.46
CA SER A 351 2.69 11.55 -10.84
C SER A 351 3.88 11.91 -11.72
N GLU A 352 5.07 11.94 -11.12
CA GLU A 352 6.31 12.15 -11.87
C GLU A 352 6.51 11.08 -12.95
N GLY A 353 6.23 9.80 -12.64
CA GLY A 353 6.29 8.72 -13.61
C GLY A 353 5.29 8.88 -14.76
N TYR A 354 4.07 9.33 -14.48
CA TYR A 354 3.10 9.64 -15.52
C TYR A 354 3.59 10.78 -16.42
N LEU A 355 3.97 11.91 -15.82
CA LEU A 355 4.37 13.11 -16.55
C LEU A 355 5.68 12.96 -17.34
N ARG A 356 6.64 12.20 -16.79
CA ARG A 356 7.99 12.08 -17.36
C ARG A 356 8.16 10.86 -18.24
N VAL A 357 7.43 9.77 -17.99
CA VAL A 357 7.55 8.53 -18.78
C VAL A 357 6.41 8.37 -19.74
N LEU A 358 5.18 8.29 -19.24
CA LEU A 358 4.05 7.91 -20.09
C LEU A 358 3.72 8.99 -21.13
N ILE A 359 3.74 10.26 -20.73
CA ILE A 359 3.57 11.40 -21.66
C ILE A 359 4.72 11.44 -22.68
N ALA A 360 5.96 11.19 -22.28
CA ALA A 360 7.11 11.18 -23.18
C ALA A 360 7.04 10.01 -24.19
N MET A 361 6.63 8.83 -23.74
CA MET A 361 6.34 7.68 -24.61
C MET A 361 5.24 8.03 -25.63
N ALA A 362 4.16 8.67 -25.18
CA ALA A 362 3.07 9.11 -26.05
C ALA A 362 3.55 10.11 -27.10
N GLY A 363 4.43 11.05 -26.73
CA GLY A 363 5.04 11.99 -27.65
C GLY A 363 5.92 11.30 -28.69
N CYS A 364 6.73 10.33 -28.26
CA CYS A 364 7.53 9.53 -29.19
C CYS A 364 6.63 8.80 -30.19
N VAL A 365 5.63 8.04 -29.72
CA VAL A 365 4.75 7.28 -30.62
C VAL A 365 3.79 8.15 -31.44
N SER A 366 3.78 9.46 -31.23
CA SER A 366 3.03 10.42 -32.06
C SER A 366 3.93 11.11 -33.10
N SER A 367 5.24 10.87 -33.07
CA SER A 367 6.23 11.55 -33.88
C SER A 367 6.88 10.61 -34.90
N PRO A 368 6.70 10.85 -36.21
CA PRO A 368 7.42 10.11 -37.26
C PRO A 368 8.95 10.20 -37.13
N ALA A 369 9.48 11.24 -36.49
CA ALA A 369 10.91 11.36 -36.23
C ALA A 369 11.41 10.42 -35.12
N CYS A 370 10.54 10.03 -34.18
CA CYS A 370 10.88 9.05 -33.14
C CYS A 370 10.63 7.61 -33.63
N ILE A 371 9.55 7.45 -34.39
CA ILE A 371 9.06 6.21 -34.94
C ILE A 371 9.65 6.04 -36.35
N THR A 372 10.80 5.39 -36.46
CA THR A 372 11.37 5.13 -37.78
C THR A 372 10.60 4.02 -38.49
N GLU A 373 10.01 4.36 -39.65
CA GLU A 373 9.54 3.36 -40.62
C GLU A 373 10.78 2.63 -41.15
N ALA A 374 11.09 1.48 -40.57
CA ALA A 374 12.22 0.69 -41.01
C ALA A 374 11.99 0.20 -42.45
N GLN A 375 12.50 0.93 -43.44
CA GLN A 375 12.71 0.44 -44.81
C GLN A 375 14.04 -0.30 -44.96
N ASP A 376 14.95 -0.16 -43.99
CA ASP A 376 16.27 -0.80 -44.02
C ASP A 376 16.32 -2.08 -43.17
N LYS A 377 16.89 -3.13 -43.78
CA LYS A 377 17.04 -4.52 -43.31
C LYS A 377 17.91 -4.72 -42.06
N ILE A 378 18.11 -3.70 -41.23
CA ILE A 378 18.95 -3.80 -40.04
C ILE A 378 18.04 -4.08 -38.84
N ASP A 379 17.75 -5.36 -38.65
CA ASP A 379 17.11 -5.97 -37.49
C ASP A 379 15.62 -5.59 -37.25
N GLU A 380 14.71 -6.43 -37.75
CA GLU A 380 13.24 -6.30 -37.57
C GLU A 380 12.83 -6.14 -36.10
N SER A 381 13.64 -6.60 -35.15
CA SER A 381 13.35 -6.54 -33.71
C SER A 381 13.48 -5.13 -33.09
N ALA A 382 14.24 -4.23 -33.73
CA ALA A 382 14.51 -2.87 -33.26
C ALA A 382 13.67 -1.80 -33.96
N GLY A 383 13.00 -2.15 -35.06
CA GLY A 383 12.12 -1.26 -35.84
C GLY A 383 10.68 -1.21 -35.33
N LEU A 384 9.87 -0.40 -36.00
CA LEU A 384 8.43 -0.21 -35.79
C LEU A 384 7.59 -1.49 -35.77
N LEU A 385 8.06 -2.55 -36.43
CA LEU A 385 7.41 -3.86 -36.52
C LEU A 385 7.92 -4.85 -35.47
N GLY A 386 8.95 -4.48 -34.71
CA GLY A 386 9.58 -5.30 -33.69
C GLY A 386 8.84 -5.27 -32.35
N PHE A 387 8.65 -6.44 -31.74
CA PHE A 387 7.94 -6.60 -30.47
C PHE A 387 8.57 -5.84 -29.27
N HIS A 388 9.80 -5.34 -29.40
CA HIS A 388 10.53 -4.68 -28.32
C HIS A 388 10.45 -3.15 -28.33
N PHE A 389 9.84 -2.51 -29.33
CA PHE A 389 9.87 -1.04 -29.46
C PHE A 389 9.36 -0.31 -28.20
N VAL A 390 8.16 -0.64 -27.71
CA VAL A 390 7.56 -0.03 -26.50
C VAL A 390 8.42 -0.29 -25.25
N GLN A 391 9.00 -1.49 -25.18
CA GLN A 391 9.86 -1.91 -24.09
C GLN A 391 11.18 -1.13 -24.07
N SER A 392 11.75 -0.91 -25.25
CA SER A 392 12.98 -0.15 -25.44
C SER A 392 12.78 1.32 -25.08
N ILE A 393 11.78 2.01 -25.66
CA ILE A 393 11.54 3.42 -25.34
C ILE A 393 11.21 3.64 -23.86
N LEU A 394 10.44 2.75 -23.25
CA LEU A 394 10.14 2.78 -21.82
C LEU A 394 11.42 2.75 -20.98
N SER A 395 12.31 1.80 -21.29
CA SER A 395 13.54 1.61 -20.52
C SER A 395 14.48 2.80 -20.66
N VAL A 396 14.65 3.34 -21.87
CA VAL A 396 15.47 4.53 -22.08
C VAL A 396 14.91 5.73 -21.32
N ILE A 397 13.63 6.03 -21.50
CA ILE A 397 13.00 7.20 -20.87
C ILE A 397 13.05 7.09 -19.35
N ALA A 398 12.60 5.96 -18.78
CA ALA A 398 12.57 5.76 -17.33
C ALA A 398 13.95 5.90 -16.68
N MET A 399 15.00 5.38 -17.33
CA MET A 399 16.38 5.47 -16.82
C MET A 399 16.93 6.88 -16.89
N THR A 400 16.72 7.58 -18.02
CA THR A 400 17.20 8.95 -18.18
C THR A 400 16.52 9.95 -17.26
N CYS A 401 15.27 9.68 -16.84
CA CYS A 401 14.57 10.53 -15.88
C CYS A 401 14.86 10.15 -14.42
N GLY A 402 15.78 9.23 -14.14
CA GLY A 402 16.28 8.92 -12.80
C GLY A 402 15.23 8.31 -11.87
N LEU A 403 14.23 7.62 -12.42
CA LEU A 403 13.12 7.07 -11.64
C LEU A 403 13.56 5.86 -10.81
N PRO A 404 12.94 5.63 -9.64
CA PRO A 404 13.25 4.49 -8.79
C PRO A 404 12.89 3.19 -9.51
N LEU A 405 13.89 2.32 -9.70
CA LEU A 405 13.72 1.00 -10.28
C LEU A 405 13.64 -0.02 -9.15
N HIS A 406 12.53 -0.75 -9.08
CA HIS A 406 12.29 -1.63 -7.95
C HIS A 406 12.94 -3.01 -8.13
N ALA A 407 13.88 -3.25 -7.22
CA ALA A 407 14.59 -4.48 -6.92
C ALA A 407 13.90 -5.30 -5.82
N GLN A 408 12.58 -5.53 -5.86
CA GLN A 408 11.88 -6.12 -4.71
C GLN A 408 11.11 -7.38 -5.04
N GLN A 409 11.43 -8.47 -4.32
CA GLN A 409 11.00 -9.90 -4.26
C GLN A 409 9.56 -10.33 -4.68
N ASN A 410 8.84 -9.60 -5.51
CA ASN A 410 7.53 -9.91 -6.08
C ASN A 410 7.54 -10.83 -7.33
N SER A 411 8.62 -11.56 -7.64
CA SER A 411 8.77 -12.39 -8.85
C SER A 411 7.83 -13.59 -8.83
N GLN A 412 7.14 -13.78 -7.71
CA GLN A 412 6.18 -14.84 -7.48
C GLN A 412 4.74 -14.45 -7.78
N LEU A 413 4.42 -13.17 -8.06
CA LEU A 413 3.03 -12.69 -8.20
C LEU A 413 2.49 -12.74 -9.64
N ILE A 414 3.38 -12.80 -10.63
CA ILE A 414 3.02 -12.71 -12.05
C ILE A 414 3.96 -13.59 -12.90
N SER A 415 3.42 -14.53 -13.69
CA SER A 415 4.19 -15.30 -14.69
C SER A 415 3.75 -15.00 -16.12
N SER A 416 4.70 -14.96 -17.06
CA SER A 416 4.47 -14.74 -18.49
C SER A 416 4.79 -16.01 -19.28
N PRO A 417 3.90 -16.50 -20.17
CA PRO A 417 4.22 -17.55 -21.13
C PRO A 417 4.16 -17.05 -22.58
N SER A 418 5.29 -17.07 -23.27
CA SER A 418 5.37 -17.27 -24.74
C SER A 418 6.80 -17.67 -25.08
N SER A 419 7.14 -18.94 -25.38
CA SER A 419 7.06 -19.66 -26.68
C SER A 419 7.37 -21.18 -26.44
N PRO A 420 7.27 -22.13 -27.41
CA PRO A 420 7.57 -23.55 -27.17
C PRO A 420 9.02 -23.75 -26.69
N PRO A 421 9.38 -24.88 -26.05
CA PRO A 421 10.58 -24.98 -25.19
C PRO A 421 11.88 -24.93 -26.00
N SER A 422 12.31 -23.74 -26.40
CA SER A 422 13.66 -23.43 -26.83
C SER A 422 14.40 -22.72 -25.70
N LYS A 423 15.10 -23.51 -24.87
CA LYS A 423 16.24 -23.20 -23.97
C LYS A 423 16.29 -21.92 -23.10
N HIS A 424 15.33 -20.99 -23.15
CA HIS A 424 15.32 -19.77 -22.33
C HIS A 424 13.96 -19.60 -21.67
N SER A 425 13.83 -20.11 -20.45
CA SER A 425 12.68 -19.87 -19.57
C SER A 425 12.69 -18.41 -19.11
N ASN A 426 11.85 -17.55 -19.70
CA ASN A 426 11.68 -16.16 -19.27
C ASN A 426 10.90 -16.08 -17.95
N MET A 427 11.58 -16.30 -16.83
CA MET A 427 11.05 -15.94 -15.51
C MET A 427 11.15 -14.42 -15.34
N VAL A 428 10.07 -13.76 -14.90
CA VAL A 428 10.14 -12.38 -14.41
C VAL A 428 11.02 -12.40 -13.15
N ARG A 429 12.28 -11.97 -13.26
CA ARG A 429 13.20 -11.88 -12.13
C ARG A 429 13.38 -10.42 -11.74
N LEU A 430 13.30 -10.16 -10.44
CA LEU A 430 13.52 -8.82 -9.90
C LEU A 430 14.98 -8.54 -9.70
N ILE A 431 15.32 -7.26 -9.72
CA ILE A 431 16.69 -6.78 -9.57
C ILE A 431 17.26 -7.30 -8.24
N PRO A 432 18.44 -7.93 -8.24
CA PRO A 432 19.13 -8.31 -7.02
C PRO A 432 19.53 -7.06 -6.21
N PRO A 433 19.45 -7.09 -4.86
CA PRO A 433 19.88 -5.97 -4.01
C PRO A 433 21.33 -5.52 -4.25
N GLN A 434 22.21 -6.44 -4.69
CA GLN A 434 23.61 -6.10 -5.01
C GLN A 434 23.74 -5.18 -6.23
N LEU A 435 22.82 -5.27 -7.20
CA LEU A 435 22.77 -4.38 -8.37
C LEU A 435 22.14 -3.03 -7.99
N ALA A 436 21.14 -3.00 -7.11
CA ALA A 436 20.53 -1.77 -6.58
C ALA A 436 21.55 -0.78 -5.99
N ALA A 437 22.58 -1.28 -5.31
CA ALA A 437 23.68 -0.47 -4.77
C ALA A 437 24.65 0.05 -5.85
N GLN A 438 24.84 -0.68 -6.96
CA GLN A 438 25.54 -0.16 -8.15
C GLN A 438 24.71 0.93 -8.85
N TYR A 439 23.38 0.84 -8.90
CA TYR A 439 22.55 1.90 -9.50
C TYR A 439 22.69 3.25 -8.78
N SER A 440 22.83 3.27 -7.46
CA SER A 440 23.06 4.49 -6.67
C SER A 440 24.38 5.20 -7.01
N SER A 441 25.43 4.44 -7.39
CA SER A 441 26.71 5.01 -7.80
C SER A 441 26.74 5.44 -9.26
N TRP A 442 25.95 4.78 -10.13
CA TRP A 442 25.75 5.18 -11.53
C TRP A 442 25.00 6.51 -11.66
N LEU A 443 24.00 6.75 -10.80
CA LEU A 443 23.29 8.04 -10.69
C LEU A 443 24.21 9.22 -10.34
N GLN A 444 25.38 8.97 -9.73
CA GLN A 444 26.36 10.02 -9.43
C GLN A 444 27.38 10.27 -10.54
N VAL A 445 27.63 9.31 -11.43
CA VAL A 445 28.62 9.42 -12.51
C VAL A 445 27.99 9.96 -13.81
N ILE A 446 26.67 9.82 -13.96
CA ILE A 446 25.94 10.29 -15.14
C ILE A 446 24.69 11.04 -14.65
N TYR A 447 24.77 12.35 -14.37
CA TYR A 447 23.76 13.38 -14.71
C TYR A 447 23.78 14.62 -13.80
N LYS A 448 23.60 15.79 -14.45
CA LYS A 448 23.07 17.02 -13.86
C LYS A 448 21.53 16.98 -13.88
N PRO A 449 20.80 17.45 -12.85
CA PRO A 449 19.35 17.25 -12.70
C PRO A 449 18.42 18.03 -13.66
N GLN A 450 18.93 18.55 -14.80
CA GLN A 450 18.19 19.50 -15.64
C GLN A 450 17.57 18.93 -16.92
N THR A 451 17.66 17.63 -17.18
CA THR A 451 17.24 17.07 -18.48
C THR A 451 16.59 15.68 -18.33
N CYS A 452 15.41 15.60 -17.72
CA CYS A 452 14.46 14.60 -18.22
C CYS A 452 14.14 15.04 -19.66
N VAL A 453 14.22 14.13 -20.63
CA VAL A 453 14.14 14.45 -22.06
C VAL A 453 12.85 15.23 -22.36
N VAL A 454 12.98 16.55 -22.56
CA VAL A 454 11.89 17.39 -23.05
C VAL A 454 11.94 17.35 -24.57
N THR A 455 10.84 16.90 -25.18
CA THR A 455 10.68 16.82 -26.64
C THR A 455 11.01 18.16 -27.29
N LYS A 456 11.76 18.13 -28.40
CA LYS A 456 12.20 19.33 -29.13
C LYS A 456 11.05 20.20 -29.65
N ASP A 457 9.84 19.64 -29.76
CA ASP A 457 8.65 20.32 -30.22
C ASP A 457 7.45 20.12 -29.28
N GLN A 458 6.62 21.15 -29.26
CA GLN A 458 5.40 21.37 -28.49
C GLN A 458 4.36 20.24 -28.63
N THR A 459 4.61 19.09 -28.03
CA THR A 459 3.67 17.94 -28.02
C THR A 459 2.51 18.14 -27.03
N MET A 460 2.51 19.26 -26.29
CA MET A 460 1.46 19.61 -25.34
C MET A 460 0.10 19.83 -26.01
N SER A 461 0.02 20.39 -27.21
CA SER A 461 -1.27 20.74 -27.86
C SER A 461 -2.08 19.51 -28.28
N ARG A 462 -1.40 18.44 -28.73
CA ARG A 462 -2.03 17.15 -29.09
C ARG A 462 -2.31 16.28 -27.87
N ILE A 463 -1.44 16.30 -26.86
CA ILE A 463 -1.66 15.58 -25.60
C ILE A 463 -2.81 16.23 -24.80
N GLN A 464 -2.91 17.57 -24.82
CA GLN A 464 -4.06 18.31 -24.28
C GLN A 464 -5.37 17.94 -25.00
N TYR A 465 -5.34 17.68 -26.30
CA TYR A 465 -6.55 17.23 -27.02
C TYR A 465 -7.06 15.87 -26.53
N TYR A 466 -6.16 14.93 -26.20
CA TYR A 466 -6.52 13.62 -25.62
C TYR A 466 -6.82 13.69 -24.10
N ALA A 467 -6.17 14.60 -23.36
CA ALA A 467 -6.30 14.74 -21.91
C ALA A 467 -7.44 15.66 -21.43
N LEU A 468 -7.94 16.59 -22.26
CA LEU A 468 -8.85 17.66 -21.82
C LEU A 468 -10.32 17.51 -22.27
N ARG A 469 -10.73 16.45 -22.97
CA ARG A 469 -12.12 16.29 -23.44
C ARG A 469 -13.04 15.37 -22.65
N GLY A 470 -12.65 14.94 -21.46
CA GLY A 470 -13.62 14.45 -20.49
C GLY A 470 -13.00 13.56 -19.42
N LYS A 471 -13.19 13.92 -18.15
CA LYS A 471 -13.09 12.95 -17.06
C LYS A 471 -14.19 11.92 -17.29
N PHE A 472 -13.84 10.68 -17.66
CA PHE A 472 -14.80 9.60 -17.79
C PHE A 472 -15.05 8.98 -16.42
N ASN A 473 -16.31 8.79 -16.06
CA ASN A 473 -16.67 8.12 -14.80
C ASN A 473 -16.99 6.65 -15.09
N LEU A 474 -16.36 5.75 -14.33
CA LEU A 474 -16.63 4.31 -14.41
C LEU A 474 -17.78 3.99 -13.46
N ASP A 475 -18.99 3.89 -14.00
CA ASP A 475 -20.19 3.55 -13.23
C ASP A 475 -20.71 2.17 -13.64
N ASN A 476 -20.71 1.22 -12.71
CA ASN A 476 -21.19 -0.16 -12.91
C ASN A 476 -20.76 -0.85 -14.23
N GLY A 477 -19.47 -0.79 -14.58
CA GLY A 477 -18.92 -1.45 -15.78
C GLY A 477 -19.19 -0.73 -17.10
N ARG A 478 -19.76 0.48 -17.06
CA ARG A 478 -19.98 1.33 -18.24
C ARG A 478 -19.11 2.58 -18.18
N VAL A 479 -18.52 2.95 -19.31
CA VAL A 479 -17.78 4.21 -19.48
C VAL A 479 -18.80 5.30 -19.77
N VAL A 480 -18.96 6.27 -18.85
CA VAL A 480 -19.85 7.43 -19.02
C VAL A 480 -19.01 8.69 -19.16
N ALA A 481 -19.29 9.53 -20.16
CA ALA A 481 -18.66 10.84 -20.31
C ALA A 481 -19.08 11.75 -19.15
N GLY A 482 -18.12 12.24 -18.35
CA GLY A 482 -18.43 13.10 -17.21
C GLY A 482 -18.80 14.51 -17.65
N SER A 483 -20.01 14.95 -17.27
CA SER A 483 -20.38 16.36 -17.23
C SER A 483 -19.69 17.06 -16.05
N ASP A 484 -19.15 18.26 -16.28
CA ASP A 484 -18.44 19.12 -15.34
C ASP A 484 -18.93 19.03 -13.88
N LEU A 485 -18.17 18.32 -13.03
CA LEU A 485 -18.36 18.34 -11.58
C LEU A 485 -17.51 19.48 -10.99
N ARG A 486 -18.22 20.54 -10.58
CA ARG A 486 -17.68 21.64 -9.78
C ARG A 486 -16.91 21.08 -8.59
N LEU A 487 -15.66 21.52 -8.48
CA LEU A 487 -14.80 21.32 -7.31
C LEU A 487 -15.56 21.73 -6.05
N CYS A 488 -15.69 20.82 -5.08
CA CYS A 488 -15.97 21.20 -3.71
C CYS A 488 -14.79 22.03 -3.20
N SER A 489 -14.94 23.36 -3.27
CA SER A 489 -14.06 24.29 -2.59
C SER A 489 -14.21 24.11 -1.08
N GLN A 490 -13.07 24.05 -0.41
CA GLN A 490 -12.95 24.28 1.02
C GLN A 490 -13.58 25.64 1.37
N GLU A 491 -14.51 25.66 2.31
CA GLU A 491 -14.72 26.82 3.16
C GLU A 491 -14.71 26.37 4.62
N SER A 492 -13.57 26.60 5.26
CA SER A 492 -13.46 26.77 6.70
C SER A 492 -13.29 28.26 6.97
N GLY A 493 -14.21 28.89 7.72
CA GLY A 493 -13.98 30.25 8.22
C GLY A 493 -15.25 30.95 8.69
N ARG A 494 -15.47 30.95 10.00
CA ARG A 494 -16.49 31.74 10.72
C ARG A 494 -16.43 33.24 10.37
N THR A 495 -17.59 33.89 10.32
CA THR A 495 -17.81 35.20 10.98
C THR A 495 -19.32 35.43 11.21
N GLU A 496 -19.67 35.40 12.49
CA GLU A 496 -20.54 36.30 13.25
C GLU A 496 -21.75 37.05 12.64
N GLN A 497 -22.82 37.04 13.49
CA GLN A 497 -23.80 38.09 13.80
C GLN A 497 -25.13 38.18 13.03
N GLY A 498 -26.20 37.83 13.77
CA GLY A 498 -27.30 38.76 14.04
C GLY A 498 -28.59 38.65 13.22
N PRO A 499 -29.76 39.04 13.77
CA PRO A 499 -31.02 38.30 13.62
C PRO A 499 -32.04 38.98 12.70
N GLY A 500 -33.05 38.23 12.25
CA GLY A 500 -34.26 38.86 11.70
C GLY A 500 -35.27 37.90 11.07
N ALA A 501 -36.47 37.96 11.65
CA ALA A 501 -37.79 37.49 11.18
C ALA A 501 -38.19 36.04 11.51
#